data_AF-A0A3N6F0E1-F1
#
_entry.id   AF-A0A3N6F0E1-F1
#
_cell.length_a   1.000
_cell.length_b   1.000
_cell.length_c   1.000
_cell.angle_alpha   90.00
_cell.angle_beta   90.00
_cell.angle_gamma   90.00
#
_symmetry.space_group_name_H-M   'P 1'
#
loop_
_entity.id
_entity.type
_entity.pdbx_description
1 polymer ?
#
loop_
_entity_poly.entity_id
_entity_poly.type
_entity_poly.pdbx_seq_one_letter_code
_entity_poly.pdbx_strand_id
1 'polypeptide(L)' 'MDKGLHRTPLTRDSFDRSVRDVAPDLLGRTLVRRTPDGVIEPRLTEVEAYACFTYGMSRRSA' A
#
# COMPACT_ATOMS: atom_id res chain seq x y z
N MET A 1 14.53 -6.98 -24.93
CA MET A 1 13.06 -7.01 -24.81
C MET A 1 12.73 -7.57 -23.43
N ASP A 2 12.49 -6.70 -22.46
CA ASP A 2 11.71 -7.01 -21.26
C ASP A 2 10.52 -6.04 -21.30
N LYS A 3 9.31 -6.60 -21.42
CA LYS A 3 8.10 -5.84 -21.72
C LYS A 3 7.38 -5.46 -20.44
N GLY A 4 7.50 -4.20 -20.03
CA GLY A 4 6.37 -3.39 -19.56
C GLY A 4 5.56 -3.79 -18.31
N LEU A 5 5.91 -4.87 -17.59
CA LEU A 5 5.15 -5.29 -16.39
C LEU A 5 5.43 -4.45 -15.14
N HIS A 6 6.46 -3.60 -15.16
CA HIS A 6 6.91 -2.87 -13.96
C HIS A 6 6.02 -1.67 -13.56
N ARG A 7 5.04 -1.30 -14.39
CA ARG A 7 4.20 -0.09 -14.19
C ARG A 7 2.71 -0.38 -14.04
N THR A 8 2.31 -1.65 -13.93
CA THR A 8 0.91 -1.99 -13.69
C THR A 8 0.48 -1.48 -12.32
N PRO A 9 -0.52 -0.57 -12.22
CA PRO A 9 -0.99 -0.09 -10.93
C PRO A 9 -1.54 -1.25 -10.10
N LEU A 10 -1.32 -1.21 -8.79
CA LEU A 10 -1.99 -2.13 -7.87
C LEU A 10 -3.50 -1.90 -7.91
N THR A 11 -4.27 -2.99 -7.93
CA THR A 11 -5.73 -2.93 -7.90
C THR A 11 -6.22 -2.54 -6.51
N ARG A 12 -7.47 -2.10 -6.41
CA ARG A 12 -8.09 -1.75 -5.11
C ARG A 12 -8.04 -2.93 -4.13
N ASP A 13 -8.27 -4.15 -4.61
CA ASP A 13 -8.26 -5.39 -3.83
C ASP A 13 -6.90 -5.65 -3.15
N SER A 14 -5.81 -5.14 -3.73
CA SER A 14 -4.47 -5.25 -3.12
C SER A 14 -4.36 -4.53 -1.76
N PHE A 15 -5.25 -3.56 -1.54
CA PHE A 15 -5.35 -2.75 -0.33
C PHE A 15 -6.50 -3.16 0.60
N ASP A 16 -7.38 -4.08 0.17
CA ASP A 16 -8.58 -4.49 0.91
C ASP A 16 -8.27 -5.62 1.91
N ARG A 17 -7.29 -5.37 2.78
CA ARG A 17 -6.82 -6.27 3.83
C ARG A 17 -6.23 -5.45 4.98
N SER A 18 -5.84 -6.12 6.06
CA SER A 18 -5.28 -5.44 7.24
C SER A 18 -4.12 -4.53 6.87
N VAL A 19 -4.07 -3.33 7.45
CA VAL A 19 -2.95 -2.39 7.27
C VAL A 19 -1.60 -2.98 7.67
N ARG A 20 -1.60 -3.96 8.59
CA ARG A 20 -0.39 -4.70 8.98
C ARG A 20 0.12 -5.65 7.90
N ASP A 21 -0.76 -6.14 7.04
CA ASP A 21 -0.42 -7.02 5.92
C ASP A 21 -0.08 -6.19 4.68
N VAL A 22 -0.79 -5.07 4.47
CA VAL A 22 -0.53 -4.17 3.34
C VAL A 22 0.84 -3.51 3.46
N ALA A 23 1.19 -2.96 4.63
CA ALA A 23 2.42 -2.19 4.82
C ALA A 23 3.69 -2.92 4.34
N PRO A 24 4.03 -4.13 4.83
CA PRO A 24 5.26 -4.83 4.40
C PRO A 24 5.27 -5.11 2.89
N ASP A 25 4.12 -5.38 2.27
CA ASP A 25 4.01 -5.67 0.84
C ASP A 25 4.21 -4.45 -0.07
N LEU A 26 4.17 -3.24 0.50
CA LEU A 26 4.47 -2.00 -0.20
C LEU A 26 5.98 -1.69 -0.24
N LEU A 27 6.79 -2.29 0.64
CA LEU A 27 8.23 -2.08 0.63
C LEU A 27 8.85 -2.53 -0.69
N GLY A 28 9.70 -1.68 -1.24
CA GLY A 28 10.37 -1.92 -2.51
C GLY A 28 9.50 -1.70 -3.76
N ARG A 29 8.20 -1.39 -3.63
CA ARG A 29 7.34 -0.99 -4.76
C ARG A 29 7.71 0.41 -5.27
N THR A 30 7.38 0.68 -6.53
CA THR A 30 7.59 1.99 -7.17
C THR A 30 6.30 2.81 -7.12
N LEU A 31 6.36 4.01 -6.54
CA LEU A 31 5.29 4.99 -6.67
C LEU A 31 5.52 5.79 -7.95
N VAL A 32 4.52 5.83 -8.83
CA VAL A 32 4.61 6.56 -10.09
C VAL A 32 3.77 7.83 -9.99
N ARG A 33 4.42 8.99 -10.08
CA ARG A 33 3.74 10.29 -10.18
C ARG A 33 4.00 10.90 -11.56
N ARG A 34 2.92 11.25 -12.27
CA ARG A 34 2.98 11.98 -13.54
C ARG A 34 2.78 13.47 -13.26
N THR A 35 3.69 14.31 -13.74
CA THR A 35 3.61 15.78 -13.69
C THR A 35 3.81 16.35 -15.09
N PRO A 36 3.49 17.64 -15.34
CA PRO A 36 3.81 18.30 -16.61
C PRO A 36 5.32 18.28 -16.94
N ASP A 37 6.16 18.32 -15.92
CA ASP A 37 7.63 18.36 -16.05
C ASP A 37 8.26 16.96 -16.24
N GLY A 38 7.49 15.88 -16.06
CA GLY A 38 7.96 14.52 -16.26
C GLY A 38 7.34 13.47 -15.34
N VAL A 39 7.89 12.26 -15.35
CA VAL A 39 7.48 11.15 -14.48
C VAL A 39 8.49 10.99 -13.35
N ILE A 40 7.98 10.87 -12.12
CA ILE A 40 8.76 10.65 -10.91
C ILE A 40 8.47 9.23 -10.40
N GLU A 41 9.51 8.42 -10.21
CA GLU A 41 9.39 6.98 -9.92
C GLU A 41 10.20 6.53 -8.66
N PRO A 42 9.94 7.08 -7.46
CA PRO A 42 10.63 6.65 -6.24
C PRO A 42 10.28 5.21 -5.85
N ARG A 43 11.26 4.51 -5.29
CA ARG A 43 11.09 3.21 -4.63
C ARG A 43 10.76 3.44 -3.16
N LEU A 44 9.70 2.79 -2.66
CA LEU A 44 9.34 2.85 -1.25
C LEU A 44 10.38 2.10 -0.42
N THR A 45 11.08 2.81 0.46
CA THR A 45 12.09 2.26 1.37
C THR A 45 11.60 2.12 2.80
N GLU A 46 10.53 2.85 3.14
CA GLU A 46 9.95 2.90 4.48
C GLU A 46 8.43 3.07 4.36
N VAL A 47 7.70 2.43 5.28
CA VAL A 47 6.23 2.44 5.37
C VAL A 47 5.82 2.21 6.83
N GLU A 48 4.72 2.82 7.25
CA GLU A 48 4.19 2.70 8.61
C GLU A 48 2.73 2.25 8.59
N ALA A 49 2.37 1.33 9.51
CA ALA A 49 1.02 0.81 9.63
C ALA A 49 0.29 1.44 10.82
N TYR A 50 -0.72 2.27 10.52
CA TYR A 50 -1.56 2.89 11.54
C TYR A 50 -2.89 2.13 11.68
N ALA A 51 -2.95 1.24 12.67
CA ALA A 51 -4.20 0.59 13.04
C ALA A 51 -4.96 1.46 14.04
N CYS A 52 -6.17 1.89 13.66
CA CYS A 52 -7.13 2.44 14.62
C CYS A 52 -8.14 1.35 14.93
N PHE A 53 -8.16 0.90 16.19
CA PHE A 53 -9.22 0.02 16.66
C PHE A 53 -10.40 0.88 17.08
N THR A 54 -11.57 0.60 16.51
CA THR A 54 -12.82 1.14 17.06
C THR A 54 -13.08 0.45 18.39
N TYR A 55 -13.08 1.22 19.48
CA TYR A 55 -13.43 0.73 20.81
C TYR A 55 -14.94 0.43 20.83
N GLY A 56 -15.34 -0.79 20.45
CA GLY A 56 -16.76 -1.08 20.26
C GLY A 56 -17.17 -2.46 19.71
N MET A 57 -16.49 -3.55 20.07
CA MET A 57 -16.95 -4.94 19.96
C MET A 57 -16.11 -5.73 20.97
N SER A 58 -16.56 -6.25 22.13
CA SER A 58 -17.85 -6.76 22.58
C SER A 58 -17.95 -6.58 24.11
N ARG A 59 -19.09 -6.10 24.60
CA ARG A 59 -19.59 -6.50 25.93
C ARG A 59 -20.12 -7.94 25.77
N ARG A 60 -19.47 -8.93 26.40
CA ARG A 60 -20.12 -10.07 27.09
C ARG A 60 -19.10 -10.99 27.80
N SER A 61 -19.36 -11.15 29.11
CA SER A 61 -19.16 -12.28 30.03
C SER A 61 -17.76 -12.83 30.34
N ALA A 62 -17.30 -12.58 31.57
CA ALA A 62 -17.27 -13.59 32.63
C ALA A 62 -17.55 -12.91 33.98
#